data_AF-A0A3S0VDY0-F1
#
_entry.id   AF-A0A3S0VDY0-F1
#
_cell.length_a   1.000
_cell.length_b   1.000
_cell.length_c   1.000
_cell.angle_alpha   90.00
_cell.angle_beta   90.00
_cell.angle_gamma   90.00
#
_symmetry.space_group_name_H-M   'P 1'
#
loop_
_entity.id
_entity.type
_entity.pdbx_description
1 polymer ?
#
loop_
_entity_poly.entity_id
_entity_poly.type
_entity_poly.pdbx_seq_one_letter_code
_entity_poly.pdbx_strand_id
1 'polypeptide(L)'
;MDAVIRKNKELTRVGSLFGLTQFCYAEKPRGTEPGFRAIDLNAVFFQELVKILADEHLPAEPILTGEARADLCNLRRNLAAPPGDLTPPQDLARKQNLFNTFISTLIKGPHEPSKTPPGIQWLCNEIKEAVAASTQLSAWMYKFDYAEGQKERIKTNKEALREYVGTYLARMFSEQNQKQELFWLKNGEKDCHALLACGWKNGLQDLTSFLVGGSEPDYKGILVENKEAVIKRSKYIPGLGKNLIFAIATSDRDAIGKEAQNKGFADGAFYGFDYGKAYEGSEVCSSLQDDFSFEDYYAKTPSLFRSSFLFGIARHLMYRNYSVFYDTDLSERMFGFHVLRKMITGDNPSDEISASYPGLKQELQRIDENTPSVSLLVKQLCATRIACGEDKRLFLILIDTYINMLSEENSSPFNLYFTKIKIDLLDAAVQQGMPYEELIDYIKFINEMAMKATSSNQQILAVFNKRALLTKEEIDLLDKLERYFSPSSIKSPDGKVILNHLRIESAGGRIPFQLAKEEDGSCTLSTSNTKLISQLSSELGLAFVLTNEQLSCTIKAAKLRPLIQIVQEKLARSGDLEQNSGKIRAIPGLLVHSPYSQNGLSTSP
;
A
#
# COMPACT_ATOMS: atom_id res chain seq x y z
N MET A 1 -21.84 15.13 -21.57
CA MET A 1 -21.19 13.98 -22.20
C MET A 1 -20.98 12.95 -21.12
N ASP A 2 -21.51 11.75 -21.32
CA ASP A 2 -21.28 10.66 -20.38
C ASP A 2 -19.88 10.08 -20.59
N ALA A 3 -19.27 9.59 -19.53
CA ALA A 3 -17.98 8.92 -19.61
C ALA A 3 -18.15 7.58 -20.37
N VAL A 4 -17.63 7.51 -21.61
CA VAL A 4 -17.69 6.33 -22.47
C VAL A 4 -16.32 5.70 -22.61
N ILE A 5 -16.27 4.40 -22.88
CA ILE A 5 -15.04 3.64 -23.19
C ILE A 5 -14.52 4.05 -24.58
N ARG A 6 -13.21 3.88 -24.82
CA ARG A 6 -12.65 4.10 -26.16
C ARG A 6 -13.03 2.97 -27.12
N LYS A 7 -13.33 3.30 -28.38
CA LYS A 7 -13.68 2.30 -29.40
C LYS A 7 -12.48 1.55 -29.98
N ASN A 8 -11.32 2.20 -30.04
CA ASN A 8 -10.07 1.62 -30.54
C ASN A 8 -8.92 1.93 -29.57
N LYS A 9 -7.98 0.99 -29.43
CA LYS A 9 -6.79 1.08 -28.56
C LYS A 9 -5.81 2.20 -28.96
N GLU A 10 -5.92 2.70 -30.18
CA GLU A 10 -5.09 3.81 -30.69
C GLU A 10 -5.65 5.18 -30.32
N LEU A 11 -6.92 5.23 -29.88
CA LEU A 11 -7.52 6.48 -29.43
C LEU A 11 -7.00 6.88 -28.06
N THR A 12 -6.73 8.18 -27.92
CA THR A 12 -6.37 8.85 -26.68
C THR A 12 -7.56 9.66 -26.15
N ARG A 13 -7.52 9.94 -24.85
CA ARG A 13 -8.39 10.93 -24.20
C ARG A 13 -7.70 12.26 -23.94
N VAL A 14 -6.39 12.38 -24.17
CA VAL A 14 -5.65 13.60 -23.85
C VAL A 14 -6.24 14.79 -24.60
N GLY A 15 -6.65 15.82 -23.87
CA GLY A 15 -7.35 16.99 -24.41
C GLY A 15 -8.88 16.87 -24.42
N SER A 16 -9.45 15.71 -24.07
CA SER A 16 -10.90 15.53 -23.93
C SER A 16 -11.38 15.69 -22.49
N LEU A 17 -12.68 15.74 -22.30
CA LEU A 17 -13.31 15.65 -20.98
C LEU A 17 -13.55 14.19 -20.59
N PHE A 18 -13.65 13.95 -19.29
CA PHE A 18 -14.15 12.70 -18.71
C PHE A 18 -15.33 13.05 -17.80
N GLY A 19 -16.54 12.81 -18.30
CA GLY A 19 -17.74 13.39 -17.69
C GLY A 19 -17.76 14.92 -17.82
N LEU A 20 -18.50 15.60 -16.94
CA LEU A 20 -18.62 17.07 -16.92
C LEU A 20 -17.65 17.76 -15.95
N THR A 21 -16.98 16.99 -15.10
CA THR A 21 -16.24 17.51 -13.95
C THR A 21 -14.75 17.27 -14.03
N GLN A 22 -14.25 16.63 -15.09
CA GLN A 22 -12.83 16.32 -15.22
C GLN A 22 -12.30 16.52 -16.64
N PHE A 23 -11.04 16.94 -16.72
CA PHE A 23 -10.30 17.13 -17.97
C PHE A 23 -9.10 16.20 -18.06
N CYS A 24 -8.98 15.46 -19.16
CA CYS A 24 -7.89 14.51 -19.40
C CYS A 24 -6.67 15.25 -19.93
N TYR A 25 -5.65 15.43 -19.11
CA TYR A 25 -4.51 16.28 -19.46
C TYR A 25 -3.27 15.50 -19.92
N ALA A 26 -3.20 14.19 -19.68
CA ALA A 26 -2.05 13.38 -20.11
C ALA A 26 -2.33 11.88 -20.11
N GLU A 27 -1.46 11.13 -20.78
CA GLU A 27 -1.42 9.67 -20.69
C GLU A 27 -0.94 9.20 -19.31
N LYS A 28 -1.26 7.94 -18.99
CA LYS A 28 -0.66 7.23 -17.85
C LYS A 28 0.86 7.06 -18.11
N PRO A 29 1.73 7.41 -17.16
CA PRO A 29 3.17 7.53 -17.41
C PRO A 29 3.89 6.20 -17.61
N ARG A 30 3.42 5.08 -17.02
CA ARG A 30 4.07 3.75 -17.05
C ARG A 30 3.07 2.60 -16.78
N GLY A 31 3.54 1.36 -16.91
CA GLY A 31 2.80 0.14 -16.57
C GLY A 31 2.26 -0.62 -17.78
N THR A 32 1.84 -1.88 -17.58
CA THR A 32 1.34 -2.75 -18.65
C THR A 32 -0.12 -2.49 -19.01
N GLU A 33 -0.87 -1.86 -18.11
CA GLU A 33 -2.29 -1.56 -18.27
C GLU A 33 -2.47 -0.15 -18.84
N PRO A 34 -3.40 0.04 -19.80
CA PRO A 34 -3.73 1.35 -20.33
C PRO A 34 -4.37 2.24 -19.26
N GLY A 35 -4.36 3.53 -19.52
CA GLY A 35 -4.94 4.53 -18.63
C GLY A 35 -4.58 5.95 -19.05
N PHE A 36 -5.16 6.91 -18.35
CA PHE A 36 -4.94 8.33 -18.58
C PHE A 36 -4.94 9.09 -17.25
N ARG A 37 -4.58 10.36 -17.29
CA ARG A 37 -4.61 11.28 -16.15
C ARG A 37 -5.64 12.36 -16.39
N ALA A 38 -6.42 12.65 -15.36
CA ALA A 38 -7.44 13.69 -15.38
C ALA A 38 -7.32 14.61 -14.16
N ILE A 39 -7.78 15.84 -14.31
CA ILE A 39 -7.82 16.85 -13.24
C ILE A 39 -9.26 17.24 -12.95
N ASP A 40 -9.59 17.44 -11.68
CA ASP A 40 -10.92 17.90 -11.28
C ASP A 40 -11.12 19.36 -11.66
N LEU A 41 -12.24 19.65 -12.33
CA LEU A 41 -12.69 20.99 -12.70
C LEU A 41 -13.35 21.68 -11.51
N ASN A 42 -12.59 21.86 -10.42
CA ASN A 42 -13.04 22.51 -9.19
C ASN A 42 -12.63 24.00 -9.14
N ALA A 43 -12.98 24.71 -8.06
CA ALA A 43 -12.67 26.13 -7.93
C ALA A 43 -11.16 26.43 -7.99
N VAL A 44 -10.33 25.57 -7.39
CA VAL A 44 -8.86 25.71 -7.39
C VAL A 44 -8.31 25.55 -8.80
N PHE A 45 -8.79 24.56 -9.55
CA PHE A 45 -8.44 24.39 -10.96
C PHE A 45 -8.74 25.65 -11.78
N PHE A 46 -9.94 26.24 -11.64
CA PHE A 46 -10.29 27.42 -12.43
C PHE A 46 -9.48 28.67 -12.05
N GLN A 47 -9.10 28.81 -10.78
CA GLN A 47 -8.17 29.87 -10.37
C GLN A 47 -6.81 29.70 -11.05
N GLU A 48 -6.30 28.47 -11.11
CA GLU A 48 -5.02 28.19 -11.76
C GLU A 48 -5.11 28.31 -13.29
N LEU A 49 -6.20 27.85 -13.89
CA LEU A 49 -6.44 27.95 -15.32
C LEU A 49 -6.46 29.41 -15.80
N VAL A 50 -7.04 30.34 -15.03
CA VAL A 50 -7.02 31.77 -15.38
C VAL A 50 -5.60 32.34 -15.41
N LYS A 51 -4.67 31.82 -14.58
CA LYS A 51 -3.26 32.19 -14.61
C LYS A 51 -2.53 31.56 -15.79
N ILE A 52 -2.78 30.28 -16.06
CA ILE A 52 -2.21 29.56 -17.21
C ILE A 52 -2.57 30.28 -18.51
N LEU A 53 -3.83 30.72 -18.66
CA LEU A 53 -4.32 31.38 -19.86
C LEU A 53 -3.92 32.87 -19.97
N ALA A 54 -3.04 33.37 -19.09
CA ALA A 54 -2.64 34.77 -19.13
C ALA A 54 -1.92 35.12 -20.44
N ASP A 55 -2.16 36.32 -20.98
CA ASP A 55 -1.74 36.70 -22.33
C ASP A 55 -0.21 36.62 -22.49
N GLU A 56 0.51 36.90 -21.40
CA GLU A 56 1.97 36.78 -21.24
C GLU A 56 2.48 35.33 -21.26
N HIS A 57 1.63 34.36 -20.96
CA HIS A 57 1.96 32.92 -20.97
C HIS A 57 1.55 32.23 -22.27
N LEU A 58 0.65 32.84 -23.06
CA LEU A 58 0.21 32.27 -24.32
C LEU A 58 1.35 32.27 -25.36
N PRO A 59 1.64 31.13 -26.01
CA PRO A 59 2.65 31.05 -27.07
C PRO A 59 2.36 32.02 -28.23
N ALA A 60 3.44 32.51 -28.85
CA ALA A 60 3.37 33.28 -30.08
C ALA A 60 3.25 32.35 -31.31
N GLU A 61 2.98 32.94 -32.48
CA GLU A 61 3.10 32.21 -33.75
C GLU A 61 4.54 31.75 -33.98
N PRO A 62 4.76 30.57 -34.62
CA PRO A 62 3.77 29.69 -35.26
C PRO A 62 3.19 28.61 -34.33
N ILE A 63 3.53 28.61 -33.03
CA ILE A 63 3.11 27.56 -32.09
C ILE A 63 1.59 27.56 -31.90
N LEU A 64 0.99 28.75 -31.88
CA LEU A 64 -0.44 28.93 -31.67
C LEU A 64 -0.97 29.94 -32.69
N THR A 65 -1.97 29.55 -33.49
CA THR A 65 -2.55 30.43 -34.52
C THR A 65 -3.26 31.61 -33.88
N GLY A 66 -3.39 32.73 -34.60
CA GLY A 66 -4.16 33.89 -34.12
C GLY A 66 -5.58 33.55 -33.66
N GLU A 67 -6.28 32.64 -34.35
CA GLU A 67 -7.61 32.16 -33.98
C GLU A 67 -7.61 31.37 -32.66
N ALA A 68 -6.73 30.37 -32.53
CA ALA A 68 -6.60 29.59 -31.31
C ALA A 68 -6.22 30.47 -30.11
N ARG A 69 -5.43 31.52 -30.34
CA ARG A 69 -5.02 32.48 -29.30
C ARG A 69 -6.23 33.29 -28.85
N ALA A 70 -7.02 33.79 -29.80
CA ALA A 70 -8.24 34.52 -29.51
C ALA A 70 -9.24 33.67 -28.71
N ASP A 71 -9.39 32.39 -29.06
CA ASP A 71 -10.27 31.47 -28.35
C ASP A 71 -9.85 31.23 -26.89
N LEU A 72 -8.56 31.03 -26.63
CA LEU A 72 -8.02 30.88 -25.27
C LEU A 72 -8.18 32.17 -24.44
N CYS A 73 -7.92 33.34 -25.05
CA CYS A 73 -8.17 34.64 -24.41
C CYS A 73 -9.67 34.83 -24.09
N ASN A 74 -10.56 34.42 -25.00
CA ASN A 74 -12.02 34.49 -24.79
C ASN A 74 -12.45 33.56 -23.65
N LEU A 75 -11.92 32.33 -23.60
CA LEU A 75 -12.16 31.41 -22.49
C LEU A 75 -11.73 32.03 -21.16
N ARG A 76 -10.51 32.57 -21.07
CA ARG A 76 -10.01 33.26 -19.87
C ARG A 76 -10.95 34.38 -19.43
N ARG A 77 -11.35 35.26 -20.36
CA ARG A 77 -12.24 36.39 -20.05
C ARG A 77 -13.57 35.91 -19.45
N ASN A 78 -14.16 34.86 -20.03
CA ASN A 78 -15.43 34.31 -19.56
C ASN A 78 -15.31 33.59 -18.21
N LEU A 79 -14.19 32.92 -17.95
CA LEU A 79 -13.90 32.29 -16.66
C LEU A 79 -13.62 33.32 -15.56
N ALA A 80 -12.94 34.42 -15.88
CA ALA A 80 -12.61 35.50 -14.97
C ALA A 80 -13.76 36.49 -14.72
N ALA A 81 -14.83 36.41 -15.51
CA ALA A 81 -16.00 37.27 -15.33
C ALA A 81 -16.58 37.10 -13.90
N PRO A 82 -16.97 38.21 -13.24
CA PRO A 82 -17.51 38.16 -11.89
C PRO A 82 -18.79 37.30 -11.86
N PRO A 83 -19.05 36.59 -10.75
CA PRO A 83 -20.18 35.65 -10.66
C PRO A 83 -21.55 36.35 -10.67
N GLY A 84 -21.61 37.68 -10.54
CA GLY A 84 -22.88 38.40 -10.37
C GLY A 84 -23.60 37.90 -9.12
N ASP A 85 -24.88 37.55 -9.26
CA ASP A 85 -25.73 37.05 -8.17
C ASP A 85 -25.62 35.52 -7.96
N LEU A 86 -24.70 34.83 -8.66
CA LEU A 86 -24.54 33.38 -8.53
C LEU A 86 -23.90 32.98 -7.20
N THR A 87 -24.46 31.96 -6.56
CA THR A 87 -23.81 31.28 -5.43
C THR A 87 -22.54 30.56 -5.87
N PRO A 88 -21.59 30.25 -4.97
CA PRO A 88 -20.35 29.56 -5.34
C PRO A 88 -20.55 28.23 -6.09
N PRO A 89 -21.50 27.35 -5.73
CA PRO A 89 -21.78 26.14 -6.51
C PRO A 89 -22.33 26.43 -7.91
N GLN A 90 -23.16 27.46 -8.06
CA GLN A 90 -23.70 27.86 -9.36
C GLN A 90 -22.62 28.47 -10.26
N ASP A 91 -21.72 29.29 -9.71
CA ASP A 91 -20.59 29.84 -10.46
C ASP A 91 -19.61 28.74 -10.88
N LEU A 92 -19.37 27.74 -10.01
CA LEU A 92 -18.56 26.57 -10.38
C LEU A 92 -19.19 25.81 -11.54
N ALA A 93 -20.49 25.51 -11.47
CA ALA A 93 -21.22 24.84 -12.56
C ALA A 93 -21.18 25.65 -13.87
N ARG A 94 -21.30 26.99 -13.78
CA ARG A 94 -21.13 27.88 -14.94
C ARG A 94 -19.74 27.75 -15.57
N LYS A 95 -18.67 27.78 -14.76
CA LYS A 95 -17.29 27.63 -15.25
C LYS A 95 -17.03 26.25 -15.86
N GLN A 96 -17.55 25.18 -15.23
CA GLN A 96 -17.53 23.83 -15.79
C GLN A 96 -18.21 23.78 -17.15
N ASN A 97 -19.40 24.37 -17.29
CA ASN A 97 -20.11 24.42 -18.57
C ASN A 97 -19.37 25.22 -19.65
N LEU A 98 -18.77 26.37 -19.29
CA LEU A 98 -17.96 27.17 -20.21
C LEU A 98 -16.75 26.38 -20.73
N PHE A 99 -15.99 25.78 -19.81
CA PHE A 99 -14.84 24.96 -20.15
C PHE A 99 -15.24 23.73 -20.98
N ASN A 100 -16.34 23.07 -20.59
CA ASN A 100 -16.89 21.93 -21.32
C ASN A 100 -17.27 22.29 -22.76
N THR A 101 -17.92 23.45 -22.95
CA THR A 101 -18.31 23.94 -24.29
C THR A 101 -17.10 24.25 -25.14
N PHE A 102 -16.08 24.88 -24.56
CA PHE A 102 -14.83 25.16 -25.25
C PHE A 102 -14.13 23.87 -25.71
N ILE A 103 -13.91 22.93 -24.79
CA ILE A 103 -13.23 21.65 -25.11
C ILE A 103 -14.05 20.83 -26.11
N SER A 104 -15.36 20.69 -25.90
CA SER A 104 -16.21 19.83 -26.75
C SER A 104 -16.35 20.32 -28.19
N THR A 105 -16.14 21.63 -28.44
CA THR A 105 -16.10 22.19 -29.79
C THR A 105 -14.86 21.71 -30.56
N LEU A 106 -13.75 21.50 -29.85
CA LEU A 106 -12.45 21.12 -30.40
C LEU A 106 -12.24 19.60 -30.38
N ILE A 107 -12.66 18.92 -29.31
CA ILE A 107 -12.46 17.49 -29.06
C ILE A 107 -13.71 16.90 -28.40
N LYS A 108 -14.43 16.03 -29.11
CA LYS A 108 -15.72 15.47 -28.66
C LYS A 108 -15.63 14.21 -27.78
N GLY A 109 -14.43 13.70 -27.52
CA GLY A 109 -14.21 12.45 -26.77
C GLY A 109 -12.91 11.76 -27.17
N PRO A 110 -12.81 10.42 -27.01
CA PRO A 110 -11.65 9.67 -27.48
C PRO A 110 -11.39 9.90 -28.97
N HIS A 111 -10.15 10.24 -29.34
CA HIS A 111 -9.75 10.66 -30.68
C HIS A 111 -8.34 10.18 -31.05
N GLU A 112 -7.97 10.29 -32.32
CA GLU A 112 -6.59 9.99 -32.74
C GLU A 112 -5.63 11.07 -32.19
N PRO A 113 -4.46 10.71 -31.65
CA PRO A 113 -3.50 11.67 -31.09
C PRO A 113 -3.09 12.79 -32.05
N SER A 114 -3.06 12.51 -33.36
CA SER A 114 -2.74 13.49 -34.42
C SER A 114 -3.83 14.56 -34.61
N LYS A 115 -5.03 14.35 -34.06
CA LYS A 115 -6.17 15.27 -34.18
C LYS A 115 -6.26 16.25 -33.01
N THR A 116 -5.38 16.17 -32.02
CA THR A 116 -5.34 17.12 -30.90
C THR A 116 -4.87 18.50 -31.40
N PRO A 117 -5.69 19.57 -31.31
CA PRO A 117 -5.28 20.89 -31.79
C PRO A 117 -4.07 21.44 -31.00
N PRO A 118 -3.17 22.21 -31.64
CA PRO A 118 -1.96 22.73 -30.97
C PRO A 118 -2.24 23.48 -29.66
N GLY A 119 -3.30 24.29 -29.61
CA GLY A 119 -3.69 25.01 -28.39
C GLY A 119 -4.15 24.09 -27.25
N ILE A 120 -4.79 22.97 -27.56
CA ILE A 120 -5.16 21.97 -26.54
C ILE A 120 -3.92 21.19 -26.08
N GLN A 121 -3.03 20.83 -27.00
CA GLN A 121 -1.77 20.17 -26.67
C GLN A 121 -0.92 21.03 -25.72
N TRP A 122 -0.83 22.35 -26.00
CA TRP A 122 -0.19 23.31 -25.11
C TRP A 122 -0.88 23.35 -23.74
N LEU A 123 -2.21 23.52 -23.70
CA LEU A 123 -2.96 23.56 -22.45
C LEU A 123 -2.77 22.29 -21.59
N CYS A 124 -2.75 21.10 -22.21
CA CYS A 124 -2.46 19.85 -21.53
C CYS A 124 -1.07 19.83 -20.88
N ASN A 125 -0.06 20.39 -21.55
CA ASN A 125 1.30 20.48 -21.01
C ASN A 125 1.37 21.45 -19.82
N GLU A 126 0.77 22.63 -19.93
CA GLU A 126 0.72 23.61 -18.82
C GLU A 126 -0.01 23.04 -17.60
N ILE A 127 -1.14 22.36 -17.80
CA ILE A 127 -1.87 21.71 -16.70
C ILE A 127 -1.01 20.60 -16.08
N LYS A 128 -0.29 19.81 -16.89
CA LYS A 128 0.62 18.78 -16.40
C LYS A 128 1.72 19.37 -15.51
N GLU A 129 2.29 20.50 -15.91
CA GLU A 129 3.31 21.22 -15.13
C GLU A 129 2.73 21.81 -13.86
N ALA A 130 1.56 22.44 -13.93
CA ALA A 130 0.87 22.99 -12.77
C ALA A 130 0.51 21.90 -11.74
N VAL A 131 0.03 20.73 -12.19
CA VAL A 131 -0.21 19.57 -11.32
C VAL A 131 1.08 19.12 -10.65
N ALA A 132 2.18 19.03 -11.38
CA ALA A 132 3.47 18.63 -10.80
C ALA A 132 3.99 19.63 -9.76
N ALA A 133 3.70 20.92 -9.92
CA ALA A 133 4.15 22.00 -9.05
C ALA A 133 3.23 22.28 -7.84
N SER A 134 1.95 21.87 -7.88
CA SER A 134 0.96 22.21 -6.85
C SER A 134 0.28 20.98 -6.24
N THR A 135 0.35 20.88 -4.91
CA THR A 135 -0.37 19.85 -4.14
C THR A 135 -1.86 20.17 -3.93
N GLN A 136 -2.33 21.36 -4.33
CA GLN A 136 -3.72 21.79 -4.17
C GLN A 136 -4.61 21.36 -5.34
N LEU A 137 -4.03 21.03 -6.50
CA LEU A 137 -4.77 20.53 -7.65
C LEU A 137 -5.11 19.06 -7.44
N SER A 138 -6.40 18.74 -7.48
CA SER A 138 -6.89 17.38 -7.36
C SER A 138 -6.79 16.66 -8.70
N ALA A 139 -5.82 15.76 -8.82
CA ALA A 139 -5.56 14.98 -10.02
C ALA A 139 -5.72 13.48 -9.76
N TRP A 140 -6.07 12.77 -10.83
CA TRP A 140 -6.40 11.35 -10.82
C TRP A 140 -5.69 10.65 -11.98
N MET A 141 -5.32 9.40 -11.75
CA MET A 141 -4.87 8.45 -12.76
C MET A 141 -5.93 7.37 -12.90
N TYR A 142 -6.50 7.23 -14.08
CA TYR A 142 -7.45 6.17 -14.37
C TYR A 142 -6.71 4.95 -14.91
N LYS A 143 -6.81 3.80 -14.23
CA LYS A 143 -6.33 2.49 -14.73
C LYS A 143 -7.50 1.76 -15.39
N PHE A 144 -7.18 0.94 -16.38
CA PHE A 144 -8.12 0.05 -17.09
C PHE A 144 -9.02 0.69 -18.16
N ASP A 145 -8.57 1.77 -18.78
CA ASP A 145 -9.25 2.34 -19.94
C ASP A 145 -8.97 1.53 -21.22
N TYR A 146 -9.59 0.34 -21.33
CA TYR A 146 -9.44 -0.53 -22.49
C TYR A 146 -10.30 -0.07 -23.67
N ALA A 147 -9.95 -0.52 -24.87
CA ALA A 147 -10.88 -0.43 -25.97
C ALA A 147 -11.98 -1.51 -25.88
N GLU A 148 -13.14 -1.25 -26.49
CA GLU A 148 -14.18 -2.26 -26.67
C GLU A 148 -13.59 -3.57 -27.23
N GLY A 149 -13.93 -4.70 -26.59
CA GLY A 149 -13.50 -6.04 -27.02
C GLY A 149 -12.03 -6.41 -26.74
N GLN A 150 -11.20 -5.50 -26.20
CA GLN A 150 -9.76 -5.77 -25.99
C GLN A 150 -9.48 -6.81 -24.88
N LYS A 151 -10.36 -6.88 -23.87
CA LYS A 151 -10.26 -7.82 -22.75
C LYS A 151 -11.63 -8.36 -22.37
N GLU A 152 -11.63 -9.53 -21.74
CA GLU A 152 -12.82 -10.09 -21.10
C GLU A 152 -13.30 -9.16 -19.98
N ARG A 153 -14.46 -8.52 -20.20
CA ARG A 153 -15.06 -7.50 -19.32
C ARG A 153 -15.20 -7.98 -17.88
N ILE A 154 -15.84 -9.13 -17.68
CA ILE A 154 -16.13 -9.68 -16.35
C ILE A 154 -14.85 -9.96 -15.56
N LYS A 155 -13.86 -10.60 -16.20
CA LYS A 155 -12.55 -10.86 -15.57
C LYS A 155 -11.84 -9.57 -15.19
N THR A 156 -11.83 -8.59 -16.08
CA THR A 156 -11.20 -7.27 -15.83
C THR A 156 -11.90 -6.53 -14.69
N ASN A 157 -13.24 -6.57 -14.64
CA ASN A 157 -14.02 -5.99 -13.54
C ASN A 157 -13.67 -6.66 -12.19
N LYS A 158 -13.51 -7.99 -12.16
CA LYS A 158 -13.07 -8.70 -10.94
C LYS A 158 -11.64 -8.34 -10.53
N GLU A 159 -10.73 -8.15 -11.48
CA GLU A 159 -9.36 -7.66 -11.21
C GLU A 159 -9.39 -6.24 -10.61
N ALA A 160 -10.16 -5.33 -11.21
CA ALA A 160 -10.35 -3.97 -10.70
C ALA A 160 -11.00 -3.96 -9.31
N LEU A 161 -12.05 -4.77 -9.10
CA LEU A 161 -12.69 -4.93 -7.79
C LEU A 161 -11.71 -5.43 -6.73
N ARG A 162 -10.87 -6.42 -7.04
CA ARG A 162 -9.85 -6.93 -6.10
C ARG A 162 -8.86 -5.83 -5.70
N GLU A 163 -8.32 -5.11 -6.67
CA GLU A 163 -7.40 -4.00 -6.41
C GLU A 163 -8.08 -2.90 -5.57
N TYR A 164 -9.33 -2.56 -5.90
CA TYR A 164 -10.12 -1.61 -5.13
C TYR A 164 -10.32 -2.05 -3.68
N VAL A 165 -10.71 -3.31 -3.43
CA VAL A 165 -10.85 -3.85 -2.07
C VAL A 165 -9.52 -3.74 -1.31
N GLY A 166 -8.41 -4.16 -1.91
CA GLY A 166 -7.09 -4.08 -1.30
C GLY A 166 -6.70 -2.65 -0.94
N THR A 167 -6.83 -1.72 -1.90
CA THR A 167 -6.44 -0.32 -1.74
C THR A 167 -7.38 0.44 -0.81
N TYR A 168 -8.68 0.16 -0.83
CA TYR A 168 -9.66 0.74 0.11
C TYR A 168 -9.31 0.37 1.55
N LEU A 169 -9.08 -0.92 1.82
CA LEU A 169 -8.67 -1.38 3.15
C LEU A 169 -7.30 -0.81 3.55
N ALA A 170 -6.36 -0.69 2.61
CA ALA A 170 -5.05 -0.08 2.86
C ALA A 170 -5.20 1.40 3.24
N ARG A 171 -6.12 2.13 2.59
CA ARG A 171 -6.41 3.54 2.90
C ARG A 171 -7.05 3.72 4.26
N MET A 172 -7.89 2.76 4.68
CA MET A 172 -8.40 2.72 6.06
C MET A 172 -7.24 2.47 7.02
N PHE A 173 -6.36 1.52 6.72
CA PHE A 173 -5.19 1.19 7.54
C PHE A 173 -4.20 2.36 7.72
N SER A 174 -3.95 3.17 6.69
CA SER A 174 -3.01 4.28 6.76
C SER A 174 -3.32 5.36 5.73
N GLU A 175 -3.16 6.63 6.11
CA GLU A 175 -3.32 7.77 5.21
C GLU A 175 -2.24 7.89 4.13
N GLN A 176 -1.11 7.21 4.34
CA GLN A 176 -0.03 7.10 3.37
C GLN A 176 -0.30 5.99 2.34
N ASN A 177 -1.55 5.55 2.18
CA ASN A 177 -1.98 4.69 1.09
C ASN A 177 -2.87 5.46 0.12
N GLN A 178 -2.83 5.07 -1.15
CA GLN A 178 -3.51 5.76 -2.23
C GLN A 178 -5.02 5.79 -2.01
N LYS A 179 -5.62 6.97 -2.21
CA LYS A 179 -7.06 7.07 -2.38
C LYS A 179 -7.41 6.48 -3.75
N GLN A 180 -8.24 5.44 -3.77
CA GLN A 180 -8.72 4.84 -5.01
C GLN A 180 -10.24 4.77 -4.97
N GLU A 181 -10.87 5.04 -6.11
CA GLU A 181 -12.31 4.96 -6.31
C GLU A 181 -12.60 4.03 -7.50
N LEU A 182 -13.74 3.33 -7.45
CA LEU A 182 -14.18 2.45 -8.51
C LEU A 182 -15.31 3.12 -9.30
N PHE A 183 -15.02 3.50 -10.54
CA PHE A 183 -16.00 4.08 -11.46
C PHE A 183 -16.59 3.00 -12.36
N TRP A 184 -17.91 3.02 -12.51
CA TRP A 184 -18.61 2.10 -13.41
C TRP A 184 -19.09 2.87 -14.63
N LEU A 185 -18.58 2.48 -15.80
CA LEU A 185 -18.95 3.06 -17.08
C LEU A 185 -19.97 2.19 -17.78
N LYS A 186 -21.09 2.77 -18.16
CA LYS A 186 -22.10 2.12 -18.99
C LYS A 186 -21.73 2.26 -20.46
N ASN A 187 -21.56 1.14 -21.15
CA ASN A 187 -21.25 1.10 -22.58
C ASN A 187 -22.25 0.22 -23.35
N GLY A 188 -23.54 0.56 -23.27
CA GLY A 188 -24.65 -0.23 -23.79
C GLY A 188 -25.63 -0.65 -22.70
N GLU A 189 -26.65 -1.45 -23.03
CA GLU A 189 -27.68 -1.83 -22.07
C GLU A 189 -27.20 -2.79 -20.97
N LYS A 190 -26.18 -3.63 -21.27
CA LYS A 190 -25.70 -4.69 -20.35
C LYS A 190 -24.21 -4.63 -20.04
N ASP A 191 -23.49 -3.64 -20.57
CA ASP A 191 -22.03 -3.58 -20.49
C ASP A 191 -21.58 -2.50 -19.51
N CYS A 192 -21.44 -2.91 -18.24
CA CYS A 192 -20.80 -2.10 -17.21
C CYS A 192 -19.31 -2.47 -17.12
N HIS A 193 -18.43 -1.48 -17.26
CA HIS A 193 -16.99 -1.65 -17.11
C HIS A 193 -16.50 -0.91 -15.87
N ALA A 194 -15.66 -1.58 -15.09
CA ALA A 194 -15.02 -0.99 -13.94
C ALA A 194 -13.72 -0.27 -14.36
N LEU A 195 -13.55 0.95 -13.88
CA LEU A 195 -12.37 1.78 -14.09
C LEU A 195 -11.87 2.25 -12.72
N LEU A 196 -10.57 2.11 -12.46
CA LEU A 196 -10.00 2.53 -11.19
C LEU A 196 -9.51 3.96 -11.29
N ALA A 197 -10.10 4.86 -10.51
CA ALA A 197 -9.60 6.22 -10.33
C ALA A 197 -8.63 6.25 -9.16
N CYS A 198 -7.34 6.35 -9.45
CA CYS A 198 -6.26 6.41 -8.49
C CYS A 198 -5.88 7.86 -8.22
N GLY A 199 -6.00 8.34 -6.99
CA GLY A 199 -5.54 9.67 -6.59
C GLY A 199 -4.06 9.85 -6.95
N TRP A 200 -3.76 10.93 -7.67
CA TRP A 200 -2.41 11.23 -8.11
C TRP A 200 -1.59 11.79 -6.94
N LYS A 201 -0.38 11.24 -6.74
CA LYS A 201 0.53 11.68 -5.69
C LYS A 201 1.71 12.43 -6.30
N ASN A 202 1.78 13.74 -6.08
CA ASN A 202 2.91 14.55 -6.50
C ASN A 202 4.20 14.12 -5.80
N GLY A 203 5.31 14.20 -6.53
CA GLY A 203 6.63 13.81 -6.02
C GLY A 203 6.78 12.31 -5.74
N LEU A 204 5.81 11.47 -6.12
CA LEU A 204 5.90 10.02 -5.94
C LEU A 204 7.11 9.45 -6.69
N GLN A 205 7.97 8.78 -5.94
CA GLN A 205 9.09 8.02 -6.48
C GLN A 205 8.84 6.54 -6.25
N ASP A 206 8.69 5.77 -7.33
CA ASP A 206 8.52 4.31 -7.24
C ASP A 206 9.73 3.68 -6.53
N LEU A 207 9.48 2.69 -5.67
CA LEU A 207 10.54 2.00 -4.94
C LEU A 207 11.51 1.23 -5.86
N THR A 208 11.12 1.02 -7.13
CA THR A 208 12.02 0.56 -8.20
C THR A 208 13.33 1.33 -8.23
N SER A 209 13.33 2.64 -7.94
CA SER A 209 14.55 3.46 -7.95
C SER A 209 15.53 3.11 -6.83
N PHE A 210 15.07 2.43 -5.77
CA PHE A 210 15.85 2.07 -4.60
C PHE A 210 16.10 0.56 -4.47
N LEU A 211 15.34 -0.30 -5.17
CA LEU A 211 15.45 -1.76 -5.00
C LEU A 211 16.74 -2.35 -5.60
N VAL A 212 17.59 -2.96 -4.77
CA VAL A 212 18.73 -3.79 -5.17
C VAL A 212 18.48 -5.24 -4.77
N GLY A 213 18.81 -6.16 -5.67
CA GLY A 213 18.29 -7.52 -5.59
C GLY A 213 16.78 -7.51 -5.84
N GLY A 214 16.12 -8.66 -5.71
CA GLY A 214 14.66 -8.70 -5.81
C GLY A 214 14.09 -8.93 -7.20
N SER A 215 14.94 -9.18 -8.19
CA SER A 215 14.56 -9.74 -9.47
C SER A 215 14.47 -11.28 -9.42
N GLU A 216 14.02 -11.88 -10.53
CA GLU A 216 14.03 -13.32 -10.71
C GLU A 216 15.45 -13.90 -10.51
N PRO A 217 15.57 -15.11 -9.93
CA PRO A 217 14.47 -15.99 -9.49
C PRO A 217 14.05 -15.78 -8.04
N ASP A 218 14.82 -15.04 -7.23
CA ASP A 218 14.73 -15.11 -5.76
C ASP A 218 13.79 -14.08 -5.13
N TYR A 219 13.56 -12.93 -5.76
CA TYR A 219 12.65 -11.89 -5.25
C TYR A 219 12.88 -11.51 -3.77
N LYS A 220 14.16 -11.41 -3.36
CA LYS A 220 14.60 -10.99 -2.02
C LYS A 220 15.32 -9.64 -2.04
N GLY A 221 14.67 -8.61 -2.60
CA GLY A 221 15.26 -7.28 -2.73
C GLY A 221 15.38 -6.50 -1.42
N ILE A 222 16.29 -5.53 -1.41
CA ILE A 222 16.55 -4.58 -0.32
C ILE A 222 16.58 -3.17 -0.92
N LEU A 223 15.99 -2.20 -0.24
CA LEU A 223 16.01 -0.81 -0.67
C LEU A 223 17.34 -0.16 -0.28
N VAL A 224 17.98 0.58 -1.17
CA VAL A 224 19.28 1.24 -0.93
C VAL A 224 19.21 2.74 -1.18
N GLU A 225 20.09 3.49 -0.53
CA GLU A 225 20.15 4.95 -0.67
C GLU A 225 20.55 5.38 -2.08
N ASN A 226 21.53 4.67 -2.66
CA ASN A 226 22.04 4.91 -4.01
C ASN A 226 22.46 3.58 -4.67
N LYS A 227 21.82 3.23 -5.79
CA LYS A 227 22.12 2.02 -6.56
C LYS A 227 23.52 2.03 -7.19
N GLU A 228 23.98 3.21 -7.56
CA GLU A 228 25.27 3.43 -8.22
C GLU A 228 26.44 3.50 -7.23
N ALA A 229 26.16 3.50 -5.92
CA ALA A 229 27.21 3.47 -4.92
C ALA A 229 27.97 2.12 -4.95
N VAL A 230 29.30 2.22 -4.81
CA VAL A 230 30.20 1.06 -4.68
C VAL A 230 29.83 0.24 -3.44
N ILE A 231 29.65 0.92 -2.30
CA ILE A 231 29.14 0.34 -1.07
C ILE A 231 27.66 0.71 -0.97
N LYS A 232 26.79 -0.30 -1.06
CA LYS A 232 25.35 -0.11 -0.96
C LYS A 232 24.92 -0.18 0.49
N ARG A 233 24.28 0.88 0.96
CA ARG A 233 23.68 0.96 2.29
C ARG A 233 22.17 0.97 2.16
N SER A 234 21.51 0.25 3.04
CA SER A 234 20.06 0.17 3.08
C SER A 234 19.44 1.55 3.28
N LYS A 235 18.28 1.77 2.67
CA LYS A 235 17.53 3.02 2.77
C LYS A 235 16.49 2.89 3.88
N TYR A 236 16.57 3.75 4.89
CA TYR A 236 15.46 3.92 5.81
C TYR A 236 14.29 4.65 5.11
N ILE A 237 13.10 4.06 5.21
CA ILE A 237 11.85 4.67 4.73
C ILE A 237 10.85 4.70 5.90
N PRO A 238 10.52 5.89 6.43
CA PRO A 238 9.54 6.02 7.50
C PRO A 238 8.18 5.42 7.12
N GLY A 239 7.60 4.62 8.01
CA GLY A 239 6.29 3.99 7.81
C GLY A 239 6.30 2.78 6.87
N LEU A 240 7.47 2.29 6.44
CA LEU A 240 7.56 1.05 5.69
C LEU A 240 7.20 -0.15 6.56
N GLY A 241 7.79 -0.25 7.76
CA GLY A 241 7.63 -1.40 8.65
C GLY A 241 6.18 -1.61 9.09
N LYS A 242 5.45 -0.53 9.36
CA LYS A 242 4.03 -0.61 9.79
C LYS A 242 3.13 -1.28 8.75
N ASN A 243 3.46 -1.19 7.45
CA ASN A 243 2.62 -1.74 6.38
C ASN A 243 2.79 -3.25 6.16
N LEU A 244 3.82 -3.88 6.75
CA LEU A 244 4.07 -5.32 6.61
C LEU A 244 2.86 -6.15 7.06
N ILE A 245 2.27 -5.83 8.22
CA ILE A 245 1.16 -6.61 8.76
C ILE A 245 -0.07 -6.56 7.85
N PHE A 246 -0.29 -5.43 7.17
CA PHE A 246 -1.39 -5.27 6.24
C PHE A 246 -1.17 -6.13 4.98
N ALA A 247 0.05 -6.13 4.44
CA ALA A 247 0.45 -7.01 3.34
C ALA A 247 0.30 -8.50 3.69
N ILE A 248 0.60 -8.88 4.94
CA ILE A 248 0.39 -10.23 5.47
C ILE A 248 -1.11 -10.56 5.60
N ALA A 249 -1.89 -9.66 6.21
CA ALA A 249 -3.33 -9.83 6.45
C ALA A 249 -4.12 -10.00 5.15
N THR A 250 -3.70 -9.28 4.10
CA THR A 250 -4.27 -9.39 2.76
C THR A 250 -3.68 -10.53 1.96
N SER A 251 -2.63 -11.23 2.44
CA SER A 251 -1.92 -12.26 1.68
C SER A 251 -1.57 -11.82 0.25
N ASP A 252 -1.15 -10.56 0.10
CA ASP A 252 -0.83 -9.97 -1.19
C ASP A 252 0.55 -10.45 -1.68
N ARG A 253 0.55 -11.46 -2.56
CA ARG A 253 1.80 -12.04 -3.13
C ARG A 253 2.71 -11.02 -3.81
N ASP A 254 2.14 -9.92 -4.29
CA ASP A 254 2.86 -8.87 -5.00
C ASP A 254 2.87 -7.57 -4.18
N ALA A 255 2.80 -7.63 -2.84
CA ALA A 255 2.67 -6.45 -1.98
C ALA A 255 3.71 -5.34 -2.24
N ILE A 256 4.96 -5.71 -2.56
CA ILE A 256 6.00 -4.76 -3.00
C ILE A 256 6.14 -4.74 -4.53
N GLY A 257 5.68 -5.78 -5.22
CA GLY A 257 5.86 -5.91 -6.66
C GLY A 257 7.18 -6.57 -7.01
N LYS A 258 7.21 -7.24 -8.17
CA LYS A 258 8.43 -7.88 -8.71
C LYS A 258 9.66 -6.96 -8.80
N GLU A 259 9.47 -5.68 -9.12
CA GLU A 259 10.53 -4.68 -9.28
C GLU A 259 10.38 -3.54 -8.26
N ALA A 260 9.59 -3.71 -7.20
CA ALA A 260 9.21 -2.64 -6.28
C ALA A 260 8.38 -1.51 -6.94
N GLN A 261 7.67 -1.82 -8.03
CA GLN A 261 7.00 -0.81 -8.87
C GLN A 261 5.61 -0.40 -8.40
N ASN A 262 5.00 -1.13 -7.47
CA ASN A 262 3.65 -0.86 -7.00
C ASN A 262 3.63 -0.18 -5.62
N LYS A 263 4.77 0.26 -5.11
CA LYS A 263 4.89 1.06 -3.90
C LYS A 263 5.89 2.18 -4.15
N GLY A 264 5.84 3.22 -3.33
CA GLY A 264 6.68 4.39 -3.54
C GLY A 264 7.06 5.11 -2.27
N PHE A 265 7.75 6.22 -2.49
CA PHE A 265 8.16 7.18 -1.48
C PHE A 265 7.61 8.55 -1.88
N ALA A 266 6.83 9.17 -1.00
CA ALA A 266 6.25 10.48 -1.20
C ALA A 266 6.10 11.20 0.15
N ASP A 267 6.23 12.53 0.15
CA ASP A 267 6.14 13.36 1.35
C ASP A 267 7.02 12.88 2.53
N GLY A 268 8.20 12.34 2.22
CA GLY A 268 9.14 11.87 3.24
C GLY A 268 8.84 10.50 3.85
N ALA A 269 7.81 9.78 3.39
CA ALA A 269 7.40 8.50 3.95
C ALA A 269 7.07 7.44 2.87
N PHE A 270 6.89 6.20 3.32
CA PHE A 270 6.33 5.13 2.50
C PHE A 270 4.96 5.52 1.96
N TYR A 271 4.70 5.26 0.68
CA TYR A 271 3.41 5.46 0.05
C TYR A 271 2.96 4.18 -0.66
N GLY A 272 1.85 3.59 -0.20
CA GLY A 272 1.32 2.37 -0.79
C GLY A 272 0.27 2.63 -1.86
N PHE A 273 0.35 1.91 -2.97
CA PHE A 273 -0.65 1.93 -4.05
C PHE A 273 -0.74 0.55 -4.71
N ASP A 274 -1.70 0.34 -5.61
CA ASP A 274 -1.76 -0.84 -6.48
C ASP A 274 -1.65 -2.19 -5.74
N TYR A 275 -2.63 -2.46 -4.88
CA TYR A 275 -2.80 -3.72 -4.13
C TYR A 275 -3.53 -4.78 -4.97
N GLY A 276 -3.07 -5.00 -6.21
CA GLY A 276 -3.78 -5.79 -7.22
C GLY A 276 -3.90 -7.29 -6.94
N LYS A 277 -3.22 -7.82 -5.91
CA LYS A 277 -3.20 -9.26 -5.57
C LYS A 277 -3.72 -9.56 -4.16
N ALA A 278 -4.43 -8.60 -3.55
CA ALA A 278 -5.10 -8.78 -2.28
C ALA A 278 -6.00 -10.04 -2.28
N TYR A 279 -5.83 -10.87 -1.26
CA TYR A 279 -6.52 -12.14 -1.00
C TYR A 279 -6.37 -13.23 -2.08
N GLU A 280 -5.44 -13.08 -3.02
CA GLU A 280 -5.10 -14.13 -4.00
C GLU A 280 -4.18 -15.20 -3.37
N GLY A 281 -3.33 -14.79 -2.42
CA GLY A 281 -2.46 -15.69 -1.66
C GLY A 281 -3.23 -16.61 -0.72
N SER A 282 -2.61 -17.75 -0.42
CA SER A 282 -3.03 -18.70 0.60
C SER A 282 -1.90 -18.86 1.63
N GLU A 283 -2.26 -19.19 2.87
CA GLU A 283 -1.37 -19.81 3.88
C GLU A 283 -0.25 -18.97 4.52
N VAL A 284 -0.15 -17.65 4.23
CA VAL A 284 0.83 -16.79 4.94
C VAL A 284 0.55 -16.78 6.44
N CYS A 285 -0.71 -16.50 6.80
CA CYS A 285 -1.09 -16.35 8.20
C CYS A 285 -1.00 -17.68 8.98
N SER A 286 -1.07 -18.84 8.30
CA SER A 286 -0.96 -20.15 8.97
C SER A 286 0.46 -20.50 9.39
N SER A 287 1.47 -19.88 8.78
CA SER A 287 2.89 -20.05 9.14
C SER A 287 3.50 -18.80 9.78
N LEU A 288 2.66 -17.80 10.09
CA LEU A 288 3.07 -16.53 10.64
C LEU A 288 3.62 -16.68 12.06
N GLN A 289 4.78 -16.08 12.28
CA GLN A 289 5.42 -15.99 13.59
C GLN A 289 5.29 -14.58 14.17
N ASP A 290 5.58 -14.46 15.46
CA ASP A 290 5.46 -13.22 16.23
C ASP A 290 6.56 -12.16 15.93
N ASP A 291 7.47 -12.46 15.01
CA ASP A 291 8.45 -11.53 14.40
C ASP A 291 8.04 -11.06 12.99
N PHE A 292 6.82 -11.40 12.55
CA PHE A 292 6.26 -11.17 11.21
C PHE A 292 6.91 -12.00 10.09
N SER A 293 7.75 -12.98 10.42
CA SER A 293 8.22 -13.97 9.45
C SER A 293 7.13 -15.01 9.15
N PHE A 294 7.17 -15.58 7.96
CA PHE A 294 6.29 -16.65 7.53
C PHE A 294 7.00 -17.53 6.50
N GLU A 295 6.45 -18.71 6.21
CA GLU A 295 7.00 -19.58 5.19
C GLU A 295 6.49 -19.21 3.79
N ASP A 296 7.42 -18.85 2.90
CA ASP A 296 7.17 -18.87 1.45
C ASP A 296 7.60 -20.22 0.88
N TYR A 297 6.64 -21.14 0.77
CA TYR A 297 6.87 -22.49 0.23
C TYR A 297 7.45 -22.45 -1.19
N TYR A 298 6.93 -21.56 -2.03
CA TYR A 298 7.34 -21.47 -3.43
C TYR A 298 8.72 -20.84 -3.61
N ALA A 299 9.20 -20.05 -2.64
CA ALA A 299 10.57 -19.58 -2.63
C ALA A 299 11.60 -20.71 -2.41
N LYS A 300 11.20 -21.85 -1.86
CA LYS A 300 12.06 -23.04 -1.67
C LYS A 300 12.16 -23.92 -2.93
N THR A 301 11.33 -23.69 -3.94
CA THR A 301 11.34 -24.46 -5.21
C THR A 301 12.66 -24.24 -5.99
N PRO A 302 13.14 -25.17 -6.83
CA PRO A 302 14.34 -24.93 -7.66
C PRO A 302 14.22 -23.68 -8.54
N SER A 303 15.35 -22.99 -8.77
CA SER A 303 15.41 -21.69 -9.45
C SER A 303 14.76 -21.69 -10.84
N LEU A 304 14.87 -22.80 -11.59
CA LEU A 304 14.27 -22.93 -12.92
C LEU A 304 12.74 -22.75 -12.91
N PHE A 305 12.05 -23.16 -11.85
CA PHE A 305 10.59 -22.99 -11.70
C PHE A 305 10.19 -21.64 -11.12
N ARG A 306 11.16 -20.89 -10.56
CA ARG A 306 10.99 -19.55 -10.00
C ARG A 306 11.42 -18.43 -10.96
N SER A 307 11.88 -18.80 -12.15
CA SER A 307 12.35 -17.91 -13.21
C SER A 307 11.34 -17.77 -14.35
N SER A 308 11.55 -16.85 -15.27
CA SER A 308 10.73 -16.63 -16.47
C SER A 308 10.82 -17.71 -17.55
N PHE A 309 11.62 -18.75 -17.34
CA PHE A 309 11.69 -19.89 -18.26
C PHE A 309 10.36 -20.66 -18.34
N LEU A 310 10.24 -21.55 -19.34
CA LEU A 310 8.99 -22.22 -19.74
C LEU A 310 8.19 -22.89 -18.60
N PHE A 311 8.87 -23.33 -17.54
CA PHE A 311 8.28 -24.00 -16.37
C PHE A 311 8.10 -23.08 -15.15
N GLY A 312 8.23 -21.78 -15.33
CA GLY A 312 8.24 -20.72 -14.32
C GLY A 312 6.94 -20.45 -13.58
N ILE A 313 6.22 -21.48 -13.13
CA ILE A 313 4.89 -21.34 -12.51
C ILE A 313 5.04 -20.87 -11.05
N ALA A 314 6.06 -21.35 -10.33
CA ALA A 314 6.24 -21.06 -8.90
C ALA A 314 6.41 -19.56 -8.65
N ARG A 315 7.03 -18.81 -9.58
CA ARG A 315 7.20 -17.35 -9.47
C ARG A 315 5.88 -16.59 -9.31
N HIS A 316 4.76 -17.13 -9.80
CA HIS A 316 3.44 -16.52 -9.70
C HIS A 316 2.76 -16.80 -8.34
N LEU A 317 3.35 -17.69 -7.54
CA LEU A 317 2.84 -18.15 -6.25
C LEU A 317 3.71 -17.69 -5.07
N MET A 318 4.93 -17.19 -5.34
CA MET A 318 5.85 -16.59 -4.36
C MET A 318 5.37 -15.25 -3.81
N TYR A 319 5.80 -14.92 -2.59
CA TYR A 319 5.62 -13.61 -1.95
C TYR A 319 6.85 -12.74 -2.21
N ARG A 320 6.69 -11.77 -3.11
CA ARG A 320 7.83 -11.08 -3.72
C ARG A 320 8.26 -9.89 -2.88
N ASN A 321 9.58 -9.80 -2.66
CA ASN A 321 10.26 -8.65 -2.06
C ASN A 321 9.78 -8.26 -0.66
N TYR A 322 9.13 -9.16 0.09
CA TYR A 322 8.82 -8.94 1.52
C TYR A 322 10.06 -8.70 2.38
N SER A 323 11.24 -9.09 1.88
CA SER A 323 12.54 -8.83 2.49
C SER A 323 12.83 -7.35 2.76
N VAL A 324 12.19 -6.42 2.05
CA VAL A 324 12.35 -4.97 2.29
C VAL A 324 11.78 -4.55 3.66
N PHE A 325 10.75 -5.23 4.16
CA PHE A 325 10.14 -4.92 5.45
C PHE A 325 10.96 -5.47 6.62
N TYR A 326 11.81 -6.47 6.38
CA TYR A 326 12.57 -7.11 7.46
C TYR A 326 13.79 -6.30 7.91
N ASP A 327 14.16 -5.25 7.16
CA ASP A 327 15.17 -4.26 7.56
C ASP A 327 14.53 -2.98 8.14
N THR A 328 13.57 -3.18 9.03
CA THR A 328 12.93 -2.13 9.85
C THR A 328 12.91 -2.56 11.32
N ASP A 329 12.60 -1.64 12.23
CA ASP A 329 12.40 -1.99 13.64
C ASP A 329 11.15 -2.86 13.82
N LEU A 330 11.23 -3.83 14.76
CA LEU A 330 10.07 -4.65 15.12
C LEU A 330 8.95 -3.80 15.73
N SER A 331 9.28 -2.77 16.52
CA SER A 331 8.29 -1.87 17.09
C SER A 331 7.51 -1.09 16.03
N GLU A 332 8.12 -0.73 14.91
CA GLU A 332 7.40 -0.12 13.78
C GLU A 332 6.38 -1.10 13.17
N ARG A 333 6.72 -2.39 13.09
CA ARG A 333 5.79 -3.43 12.62
C ARG A 333 4.65 -3.66 13.63
N MET A 334 4.96 -3.65 14.93
CA MET A 334 3.97 -3.75 16.00
C MET A 334 3.04 -2.54 16.07
N PHE A 335 3.51 -1.33 15.75
CA PHE A 335 2.66 -0.17 15.54
C PHE A 335 1.57 -0.48 14.50
N GLY A 336 1.99 -1.05 13.35
CA GLY A 336 1.06 -1.51 12.33
C GLY A 336 0.06 -2.54 12.85
N PHE A 337 0.51 -3.51 13.66
CA PHE A 337 -0.38 -4.49 14.27
C PHE A 337 -1.45 -3.84 15.15
N HIS A 338 -1.11 -2.84 15.98
CA HIS A 338 -2.11 -2.15 16.81
C HIS A 338 -3.18 -1.44 15.96
N VAL A 339 -2.77 -0.81 14.85
CA VAL A 339 -3.70 -0.18 13.91
C VAL A 339 -4.60 -1.23 13.25
N LEU A 340 -4.03 -2.36 12.80
CA LEU A 340 -4.83 -3.43 12.20
C LEU A 340 -5.78 -4.06 13.23
N ARG A 341 -5.33 -4.31 14.47
CA ARG A 341 -6.17 -4.81 15.55
C ARG A 341 -7.37 -3.91 15.77
N LYS A 342 -7.18 -2.59 15.79
CA LYS A 342 -8.26 -1.61 15.88
C LYS A 342 -9.26 -1.74 14.73
N MET A 343 -8.78 -1.91 13.49
CA MET A 343 -9.66 -2.18 12.35
C MET A 343 -10.41 -3.51 12.47
N ILE A 344 -9.84 -4.52 13.12
CA ILE A 344 -10.45 -5.85 13.29
C ILE A 344 -11.49 -5.84 14.41
N THR A 345 -11.11 -5.38 15.60
CA THR A 345 -11.90 -5.54 16.83
C THR A 345 -12.63 -4.27 17.27
N GLY A 346 -12.16 -3.10 16.84
CA GLY A 346 -12.64 -1.80 17.35
C GLY A 346 -11.98 -1.37 18.66
N ASP A 347 -11.15 -2.22 19.27
CA ASP A 347 -10.56 -1.94 20.57
C ASP A 347 -9.22 -1.22 20.45
N ASN A 348 -9.02 -0.24 21.33
CA ASN A 348 -7.70 0.35 21.54
C ASN A 348 -6.82 -0.60 22.39
N PRO A 349 -5.48 -0.51 22.28
CA PRO A 349 -4.60 -1.04 23.32
C PRO A 349 -4.73 -0.19 24.60
N SER A 350 -4.09 -0.61 25.70
CA SER A 350 -4.09 0.17 26.93
C SER A 350 -3.49 1.57 26.74
N ASP A 351 -3.79 2.50 27.64
CA ASP A 351 -3.23 3.85 27.58
C ASP A 351 -1.71 3.88 27.69
N GLU A 352 -1.13 2.99 28.50
CA GLU A 352 0.32 2.81 28.64
C GLU A 352 0.95 2.42 27.29
N ILE A 353 0.40 1.42 26.62
CA ILE A 353 0.89 0.96 25.31
C ILE A 353 0.72 2.08 24.29
N SER A 354 -0.47 2.68 24.23
CA SER A 354 -0.76 3.78 23.31
C SER A 354 0.19 4.97 23.47
N ALA A 355 0.59 5.29 24.71
CA ALA A 355 1.54 6.36 25.00
C ALA A 355 2.99 6.02 24.63
N SER A 356 3.37 4.73 24.66
CA SER A 356 4.72 4.28 24.28
C SER A 356 5.01 4.35 22.78
N TYR A 357 3.97 4.40 21.93
CA TYR A 357 4.11 4.51 20.48
C TYR A 357 3.72 5.92 19.98
N PRO A 358 4.70 6.77 19.61
CA PRO A 358 4.41 8.10 19.07
C PRO A 358 3.49 8.04 17.84
N GLY A 359 2.40 8.80 17.86
CA GLY A 359 1.44 8.84 16.75
C GLY A 359 0.33 7.78 16.80
N LEU A 360 0.41 6.78 17.69
CA LEU A 360 -0.54 5.67 17.68
C LEU A 360 -1.96 6.11 18.05
N LYS A 361 -2.12 6.97 19.06
CA LYS A 361 -3.44 7.50 19.46
C LYS A 361 -4.14 8.22 18.30
N GLN A 362 -3.41 9.01 17.52
CA GLN A 362 -3.94 9.72 16.36
C GLN A 362 -4.39 8.75 15.27
N GLU A 363 -3.58 7.73 14.97
CA GLU A 363 -3.96 6.71 13.97
C GLU A 363 -5.18 5.89 14.42
N LEU A 364 -5.26 5.52 15.71
CA LEU A 364 -6.42 4.80 16.25
C LEU A 364 -7.71 5.62 16.16
N GLN A 365 -7.65 6.91 16.50
CA GLN A 365 -8.77 7.84 16.34
C GLN A 365 -9.16 7.98 14.86
N ARG A 366 -8.17 8.06 13.95
CA ARG A 366 -8.42 8.11 12.52
C ARG A 366 -9.14 6.84 12.02
N ILE A 367 -8.84 5.66 12.57
CA ILE A 367 -9.60 4.44 12.26
C ILE A 367 -11.06 4.59 12.70
N ASP A 368 -11.33 5.10 13.90
CA ASP A 368 -12.70 5.32 14.39
C ASP A 368 -13.48 6.29 13.48
N GLU A 369 -12.86 7.41 13.10
CA GLU A 369 -13.48 8.43 12.24
C GLU A 369 -13.78 7.92 10.82
N ASN A 370 -12.95 7.01 10.30
CA ASN A 370 -13.12 6.46 8.94
C ASN A 370 -13.89 5.14 8.90
N THR A 371 -14.17 4.52 10.04
CA THR A 371 -14.99 3.30 10.10
C THR A 371 -16.43 3.65 9.72
N PRO A 372 -17.02 3.02 8.69
CA PRO A 372 -18.40 3.29 8.31
C PRO A 372 -19.36 2.96 9.46
N SER A 373 -20.24 3.89 9.82
CA SER A 373 -21.26 3.63 10.84
C SER A 373 -22.47 2.91 10.23
N VAL A 374 -23.12 2.04 11.01
CA VAL A 374 -24.36 1.36 10.61
C VAL A 374 -25.42 2.35 10.12
N SER A 375 -25.60 3.47 10.82
CA SER A 375 -26.55 4.52 10.44
C SER A 375 -26.24 5.12 9.06
N LEU A 376 -24.97 5.37 8.76
CA LEU A 376 -24.55 5.87 7.44
C LEU A 376 -24.85 4.86 6.34
N LEU A 377 -24.55 3.57 6.57
CA LEU A 377 -24.79 2.50 5.61
C LEU A 377 -26.28 2.29 5.33
N VAL A 378 -27.12 2.29 6.37
CA VAL A 378 -28.58 2.18 6.23
C VAL A 378 -29.14 3.39 5.48
N LYS A 379 -28.66 4.61 5.79
CA LYS A 379 -29.07 5.82 5.05
C LYS A 379 -28.74 5.72 3.56
N GLN A 380 -27.56 5.20 3.23
CA GLN A 380 -27.15 4.97 1.84
C GLN A 380 -28.07 3.93 1.16
N LEU A 381 -28.32 2.79 1.79
CA LEU A 381 -29.23 1.76 1.28
C LEU A 381 -30.65 2.28 1.05
N CYS A 382 -31.19 3.10 1.95
CA CYS A 382 -32.50 3.73 1.76
C CYS A 382 -32.53 4.64 0.52
N ALA A 383 -31.47 5.42 0.30
CA ALA A 383 -31.35 6.26 -0.90
C ALA A 383 -31.29 5.40 -2.18
N THR A 384 -30.48 4.34 -2.17
CA THR A 384 -30.38 3.38 -3.28
C THR A 384 -31.71 2.68 -3.54
N ARG A 385 -32.46 2.32 -2.49
CA ARG A 385 -33.81 1.72 -2.57
C ARG A 385 -34.78 2.63 -3.31
N ILE A 386 -34.78 3.93 -2.98
CA ILE A 386 -35.62 4.94 -3.63
C ILE A 386 -35.24 5.08 -5.11
N ALA A 387 -33.93 5.13 -5.42
CA ALA A 387 -33.44 5.22 -6.80
C ALA A 387 -33.71 3.96 -7.64
N CYS A 388 -33.86 2.79 -7.00
CA CYS A 388 -34.04 1.52 -7.66
C CYS A 388 -35.37 1.40 -8.42
N GLY A 389 -36.45 2.01 -7.92
CA GLY A 389 -37.80 1.85 -8.45
C GLY A 389 -38.44 0.50 -8.08
N GLU A 390 -39.78 0.42 -8.13
CA GLU A 390 -40.54 -0.77 -7.71
C GLU A 390 -40.47 -1.96 -8.70
N ASP A 391 -40.04 -1.69 -9.94
CA ASP A 391 -39.95 -2.66 -11.04
C ASP A 391 -38.78 -3.65 -10.90
N LYS A 392 -37.73 -3.28 -10.15
CA LYS A 392 -36.53 -4.11 -9.95
C LYS A 392 -36.60 -4.97 -8.68
N ARG A 393 -37.61 -5.85 -8.60
CA ARG A 393 -37.92 -6.66 -7.41
C ARG A 393 -36.72 -7.38 -6.79
N LEU A 394 -35.83 -7.97 -7.59
CA LEU A 394 -34.66 -8.70 -7.07
C LEU A 394 -33.64 -7.78 -6.38
N PHE A 395 -33.44 -6.57 -6.90
CA PHE A 395 -32.57 -5.57 -6.25
C PHE A 395 -33.17 -5.11 -4.93
N LEU A 396 -34.48 -4.84 -4.89
CA LEU A 396 -35.17 -4.45 -3.66
C LEU A 396 -35.03 -5.50 -2.55
N ILE A 397 -35.19 -6.80 -2.88
CA ILE A 397 -35.00 -7.89 -1.92
C ILE A 397 -33.57 -7.89 -1.36
N LEU A 398 -32.57 -7.68 -2.21
CA LEU A 398 -31.17 -7.63 -1.79
C LEU A 398 -30.90 -6.41 -0.88
N ILE A 399 -31.45 -5.24 -1.23
CA ILE A 399 -31.35 -4.01 -0.43
C ILE A 399 -31.97 -4.23 0.95
N ASP A 400 -33.21 -4.74 0.99
CA ASP A 400 -33.93 -4.98 2.24
C ASP A 400 -33.20 -6.04 3.10
N THR A 401 -32.57 -7.04 2.48
CA THR A 401 -31.72 -8.02 3.18
C THR A 401 -30.53 -7.35 3.87
N TYR A 402 -29.83 -6.43 3.20
CA TYR A 402 -28.72 -5.71 3.83
C TYR A 402 -29.17 -4.74 4.94
N ILE A 403 -30.34 -4.11 4.78
CA ILE A 403 -30.93 -3.26 5.84
C ILE A 403 -31.23 -4.10 7.09
N ASN A 404 -31.85 -5.27 6.93
CA ASN A 404 -32.17 -6.16 8.04
C ASN A 404 -30.89 -6.69 8.73
N MET A 405 -29.91 -7.15 7.95
CA MET A 405 -28.61 -7.62 8.46
C MET A 405 -27.90 -6.54 9.30
N LEU A 406 -27.88 -5.29 8.82
CA LEU A 406 -27.30 -4.16 9.55
C LEU A 406 -28.07 -3.76 10.82
N SER A 407 -29.36 -4.12 10.90
CA SER A 407 -30.22 -3.83 12.04
C SER A 407 -30.14 -4.89 13.15
N GLU A 408 -29.77 -6.13 12.80
CA GLU A 408 -29.74 -7.28 13.70
C GLU A 408 -28.34 -7.60 14.26
N GLU A 409 -27.27 -7.25 13.53
CA GLU A 409 -25.90 -7.64 13.90
C GLU A 409 -25.09 -6.52 14.56
N ASN A 410 -24.42 -6.85 15.68
CA ASN A 410 -23.27 -6.07 16.13
C ASN A 410 -22.06 -6.39 15.22
N SER A 411 -22.04 -5.78 14.04
CA SER A 411 -20.98 -5.99 13.05
C SER A 411 -19.64 -5.46 13.57
N SER A 412 -18.59 -6.30 13.48
CA SER A 412 -17.22 -5.82 13.72
C SER A 412 -16.87 -4.68 12.75
N PRO A 413 -15.99 -3.74 13.13
CA PRO A 413 -15.55 -2.67 12.23
C PRO A 413 -15.03 -3.21 10.89
N PHE A 414 -14.36 -4.37 10.92
CA PHE A 414 -13.83 -5.00 9.73
C PHE A 414 -14.92 -5.46 8.75
N ASN A 415 -16.01 -6.02 9.27
CA ASN A 415 -17.17 -6.42 8.46
C ASN A 415 -17.85 -5.20 7.82
N LEU A 416 -17.89 -4.06 8.52
CA LEU A 416 -18.48 -2.82 8.01
C LEU A 416 -17.74 -2.30 6.78
N TYR A 417 -16.41 -2.48 6.67
CA TYR A 417 -15.67 -2.12 5.45
C TYR A 417 -16.13 -2.93 4.23
N PHE A 418 -16.26 -4.26 4.37
CA PHE A 418 -16.75 -5.11 3.28
C PHE A 418 -18.21 -4.84 2.95
N THR A 419 -19.04 -4.55 3.96
CA THR A 419 -20.43 -4.17 3.74
C THR A 419 -20.54 -2.84 2.99
N LYS A 420 -19.72 -1.84 3.33
CA LYS A 420 -19.64 -0.57 2.57
C LYS A 420 -19.30 -0.80 1.10
N ILE A 421 -18.29 -1.62 0.81
CA ILE A 421 -17.90 -1.94 -0.58
C ILE A 421 -19.05 -2.59 -1.35
N LYS A 422 -19.79 -3.53 -0.73
CA LYS A 422 -20.95 -4.18 -1.36
C LYS A 422 -22.11 -3.20 -1.60
N ILE A 423 -22.35 -2.28 -0.66
CA ILE A 423 -23.37 -1.23 -0.80
C ILE A 423 -23.00 -0.27 -1.93
N ASP A 424 -21.73 0.13 -2.05
CA ASP A 424 -21.26 0.99 -3.15
C ASP A 424 -21.41 0.33 -4.50
N LEU A 425 -21.11 -0.97 -4.59
CA LEU A 425 -21.32 -1.75 -5.79
C LEU A 425 -22.81 -1.87 -6.15
N LEU A 426 -23.68 -2.09 -5.17
CA LEU A 426 -25.12 -2.14 -5.34
C LEU A 426 -25.69 -0.80 -5.82
N ASP A 427 -25.24 0.31 -5.24
CA ASP A 427 -25.63 1.66 -5.65
C ASP A 427 -25.20 1.94 -7.09
N ALA A 428 -23.94 1.64 -7.43
CA ALA A 428 -23.44 1.76 -8.79
C ALA A 428 -24.21 0.87 -9.78
N ALA A 429 -24.56 -0.35 -9.38
CA ALA A 429 -25.35 -1.27 -10.21
C ALA A 429 -26.74 -0.72 -10.51
N VAL A 430 -27.41 -0.11 -9.52
CA VAL A 430 -28.71 0.55 -9.70
C VAL A 430 -28.59 1.75 -10.65
N GLN A 431 -27.59 2.61 -10.44
CA GLN A 431 -27.38 3.83 -11.22
C GLN A 431 -26.99 3.55 -12.68
N GLN A 432 -26.12 2.57 -12.91
CA GLN A 432 -25.60 2.26 -14.24
C GLN A 432 -26.43 1.21 -14.98
N GLY A 433 -27.39 0.57 -14.31
CA GLY A 433 -28.23 -0.48 -14.90
C GLY A 433 -27.47 -1.80 -15.12
N MET A 434 -26.59 -2.16 -14.18
CA MET A 434 -25.87 -3.44 -14.22
C MET A 434 -26.87 -4.61 -14.08
N PRO A 435 -26.71 -5.71 -14.84
CA PRO A 435 -27.53 -6.90 -14.67
C PRO A 435 -27.43 -7.49 -13.25
N TYR A 436 -28.57 -7.95 -12.69
CA TYR A 436 -28.62 -8.52 -11.34
C TYR A 436 -27.67 -9.72 -11.16
N GLU A 437 -27.63 -10.65 -12.13
CA GLU A 437 -26.77 -11.82 -12.07
C GLU A 437 -25.27 -11.45 -12.02
N GLU A 438 -24.89 -10.40 -12.75
CA GLU A 438 -23.52 -9.87 -12.76
C GLU A 438 -23.18 -9.24 -11.40
N LEU A 439 -24.08 -8.43 -10.84
CA LEU A 439 -23.93 -7.88 -9.50
C LEU A 439 -23.75 -8.98 -8.43
N ILE A 440 -24.56 -10.04 -8.49
CA ILE A 440 -24.48 -11.15 -7.52
C ILE A 440 -23.16 -11.90 -7.64
N ASP A 441 -22.63 -12.12 -8.85
CA ASP A 441 -21.32 -12.72 -9.06
C ASP A 441 -20.19 -11.86 -8.46
N TYR A 442 -20.26 -10.53 -8.61
CA TYR A 442 -19.32 -9.62 -7.97
C TYR A 442 -19.45 -9.59 -6.43
N ILE A 443 -20.66 -9.61 -5.89
CA ILE A 443 -20.89 -9.71 -4.44
C ILE A 443 -20.33 -11.03 -3.89
N LYS A 444 -20.54 -12.15 -4.61
CA LYS A 444 -19.96 -13.45 -4.22
C LYS A 444 -18.44 -13.38 -4.19
N PHE A 445 -17.83 -12.78 -5.21
CA PHE A 445 -16.39 -12.58 -5.26
C PHE A 445 -15.86 -11.73 -4.09
N ILE A 446 -16.58 -10.68 -3.69
CA ILE A 446 -16.25 -9.88 -2.49
C ILE A 446 -16.40 -10.69 -1.20
N ASN A 447 -17.45 -11.52 -1.08
CA ASN A 447 -17.66 -12.38 0.08
C ASN A 447 -16.54 -13.43 0.23
N GLU A 448 -16.01 -13.98 -0.86
CA GLU A 448 -14.85 -14.88 -0.84
C GLU A 448 -13.61 -14.19 -0.23
N MET A 449 -13.37 -12.93 -0.59
CA MET A 449 -12.30 -12.13 0.02
C MET A 449 -12.57 -11.85 1.51
N ALA A 450 -13.81 -11.52 1.87
CA ALA A 450 -14.20 -11.29 3.27
C ALA A 450 -13.95 -12.52 4.15
N MET A 451 -14.30 -13.72 3.68
CA MET A 451 -14.03 -14.97 4.40
C MET A 451 -12.53 -15.21 4.63
N LYS A 452 -11.71 -14.99 3.59
CA LYS A 452 -10.25 -15.08 3.73
C LYS A 452 -9.69 -14.07 4.72
N ALA A 453 -10.23 -12.86 4.71
CA ALA A 453 -9.84 -11.81 5.63
C ALA A 453 -10.19 -12.17 7.08
N THR A 454 -11.39 -12.70 7.34
CA THR A 454 -11.79 -13.19 8.67
C THR A 454 -10.84 -14.26 9.20
N SER A 455 -10.50 -15.25 8.37
CA SER A 455 -9.55 -16.31 8.75
C SER A 455 -8.16 -15.76 9.04
N SER A 456 -7.66 -14.87 8.19
CA SER A 456 -6.34 -14.23 8.35
C SER A 456 -6.28 -13.38 9.61
N ASN A 457 -7.33 -12.58 9.87
CA ASN A 457 -7.44 -11.72 11.04
C ASN A 457 -7.41 -12.53 12.35
N GLN A 458 -8.13 -13.65 12.42
CA GLN A 458 -8.13 -14.52 13.60
C GLN A 458 -6.73 -15.08 13.89
N GLN A 459 -6.03 -15.55 12.85
CA GLN A 459 -4.66 -16.07 12.99
C GLN A 459 -3.68 -14.98 13.42
N ILE A 460 -3.76 -13.79 12.82
CA ILE A 460 -2.94 -12.64 13.20
C ILE A 460 -3.16 -12.25 14.67
N LEU A 461 -4.41 -12.11 15.10
CA LEU A 461 -4.72 -11.76 16.49
C LEU A 461 -4.18 -12.82 17.46
N ALA A 462 -4.28 -14.10 17.12
CA ALA A 462 -3.76 -15.20 17.95
C ALA A 462 -2.23 -15.16 18.07
N VAL A 463 -1.51 -14.96 16.96
CA VAL A 463 -0.03 -14.93 16.93
C VAL A 463 0.52 -13.78 17.77
N PHE A 464 -0.07 -12.59 17.65
CA PHE A 464 0.48 -11.39 18.27
C PHE A 464 -0.11 -11.05 19.64
N ASN A 465 -1.06 -11.84 20.16
CA ASN A 465 -1.77 -11.55 21.41
C ASN A 465 -0.82 -11.21 22.58
N LYS A 466 0.29 -11.94 22.74
CA LYS A 466 1.27 -11.68 23.80
C LYS A 466 2.03 -10.37 23.58
N ARG A 467 2.57 -10.15 22.37
CA ARG A 467 3.32 -8.94 22.01
C ARG A 467 2.44 -7.69 22.01
N ALA A 468 1.14 -7.84 21.77
CA ALA A 468 0.15 -6.76 21.82
C ALA A 468 0.01 -6.11 23.20
N LEU A 469 0.51 -6.74 24.26
CA LEU A 469 0.44 -6.24 25.64
C LEU A 469 1.71 -5.48 26.06
N LEU A 470 2.68 -5.37 25.16
CA LEU A 470 4.00 -4.80 25.44
C LEU A 470 4.11 -3.37 24.90
N THR A 471 4.80 -2.54 25.66
CA THR A 471 5.22 -1.19 25.25
C THR A 471 6.24 -1.26 24.13
N LYS A 472 6.45 -0.13 23.45
CA LYS A 472 7.46 0.00 22.41
C LYS A 472 8.85 -0.45 22.88
N GLU A 473 9.28 0.00 24.05
CA GLU A 473 10.60 -0.31 24.62
C GLU A 473 10.78 -1.79 24.94
N GLU A 474 9.71 -2.47 25.37
CA GLU A 474 9.71 -3.90 25.63
C GLU A 474 9.76 -4.73 24.35
N ILE A 475 9.06 -4.31 23.29
CA ILE A 475 9.19 -4.90 21.95
C ILE A 475 10.61 -4.72 21.41
N ASP A 476 11.15 -3.51 21.56
CA ASP A 476 12.51 -3.17 21.17
C ASP A 476 13.57 -3.97 21.94
N LEU A 477 13.30 -4.36 23.19
CA LEU A 477 14.16 -5.26 23.96
C LEU A 477 14.17 -6.66 23.36
N LEU A 478 12.99 -7.22 23.07
CA LEU A 478 12.86 -8.55 22.48
C LEU A 478 13.57 -8.64 21.13
N ASP A 479 13.35 -7.67 20.24
CA ASP A 479 14.01 -7.63 18.92
C ASP A 479 15.54 -7.61 19.04
N LYS A 480 16.09 -6.82 19.96
CA LYS A 480 17.55 -6.75 20.17
C LYS A 480 18.11 -8.03 20.78
N LEU A 481 17.43 -8.65 21.74
CA LEU A 481 17.82 -9.96 22.29
C LEU A 481 17.84 -11.01 21.18
N GLU A 482 16.78 -11.10 20.39
CA GLU A 482 16.67 -12.05 19.29
C GLU A 482 17.79 -11.87 18.27
N ARG A 483 18.09 -10.62 17.86
CA ARG A 483 19.19 -10.32 16.91
C ARG A 483 20.58 -10.60 17.48
N TYR A 484 20.76 -10.42 18.79
CA TYR A 484 22.04 -10.63 19.46
C TYR A 484 22.37 -12.12 19.64
N PHE A 485 21.37 -12.93 19.99
CA PHE A 485 21.57 -14.36 20.30
C PHE A 485 21.33 -15.28 19.09
N SER A 486 20.52 -14.88 18.11
CA SER A 486 20.31 -15.68 16.88
C SER A 486 21.48 -15.51 15.90
N PRO A 487 21.69 -16.47 14.98
CA PRO A 487 22.54 -16.26 13.81
C PRO A 487 22.01 -15.07 13.01
N SER A 488 22.81 -14.02 12.93
CA SER A 488 22.45 -12.77 12.28
C SER A 488 23.56 -12.27 11.36
N SER A 489 23.17 -11.46 10.38
CA SER A 489 24.07 -10.86 9.41
C SER A 489 23.80 -9.37 9.30
N ILE A 490 24.86 -8.60 9.10
CA ILE A 490 24.78 -7.18 8.75
C ILE A 490 24.57 -6.94 7.25
N LYS A 491 24.59 -8.01 6.44
CA LYS A 491 24.42 -7.93 4.99
C LYS A 491 23.09 -8.51 4.53
N SER A 492 22.63 -8.05 3.38
CA SER A 492 21.52 -8.66 2.64
C SER A 492 21.79 -10.14 2.33
N PRO A 493 20.75 -10.94 2.03
CA PRO A 493 20.91 -12.36 1.71
C PRO A 493 21.88 -12.67 0.56
N ASP A 494 22.07 -11.73 -0.38
CA ASP A 494 23.02 -11.84 -1.49
C ASP A 494 24.42 -11.28 -1.17
N GLY A 495 24.63 -10.78 0.05
CA GLY A 495 25.89 -10.22 0.53
C GLY A 495 26.25 -8.84 -0.01
N LYS A 496 25.35 -8.16 -0.75
CA LYS A 496 25.67 -6.93 -1.50
C LYS A 496 25.32 -5.62 -0.80
N VAL A 497 24.39 -5.63 0.15
CA VAL A 497 23.88 -4.42 0.81
C VAL A 497 24.17 -4.50 2.31
N ILE A 498 24.69 -3.41 2.88
CA ILE A 498 24.80 -3.22 4.33
C ILE A 498 23.44 -2.79 4.87
N LEU A 499 22.89 -3.58 5.80
CA LEU A 499 21.57 -3.37 6.39
C LEU A 499 21.59 -2.29 7.48
N ASN A 500 20.43 -1.68 7.76
CA ASN A 500 20.27 -0.76 8.90
C ASN A 500 20.36 -1.52 10.23
N HIS A 501 19.98 -2.79 10.19
CA HIS A 501 19.92 -3.64 11.36
C HIS A 501 20.53 -5.02 11.12
N LEU A 502 21.04 -5.64 12.20
CA LEU A 502 21.38 -7.07 12.17
C LEU A 502 20.12 -7.88 11.86
N ARG A 503 20.19 -8.71 10.83
CA ARG A 503 19.08 -9.51 10.33
C ARG A 503 19.31 -10.96 10.64
N ILE A 504 18.31 -11.63 11.20
CA ILE A 504 18.35 -13.08 11.45
C ILE A 504 18.44 -13.81 10.10
N GLU A 505 19.44 -14.67 9.94
CA GLU A 505 19.80 -15.27 8.65
C GLU A 505 18.72 -16.24 8.13
N SER A 506 18.12 -17.01 9.03
CA SER A 506 17.03 -17.94 8.69
C SER A 506 16.03 -18.05 9.84
N ALA A 507 14.74 -18.19 9.50
CA ALA A 507 13.69 -18.37 10.49
C ALA A 507 13.92 -19.60 11.39
N GLY A 508 14.50 -20.68 10.85
CA GLY A 508 14.84 -21.88 11.62
C GLY A 508 16.01 -21.70 12.61
N GLY A 509 16.84 -20.67 12.42
CA GLY A 509 17.92 -20.32 13.34
C GLY A 509 17.51 -19.30 14.42
N ARG A 510 16.32 -18.72 14.31
CA ARG A 510 15.81 -17.74 15.28
C ARG A 510 15.74 -18.33 16.68
N ILE A 511 16.23 -17.59 17.66
CA ILE A 511 16.04 -17.86 19.08
C ILE A 511 14.99 -16.90 19.62
N PRO A 512 13.73 -17.34 19.78
CA PRO A 512 12.65 -16.45 20.21
C PRO A 512 12.77 -16.09 21.69
N PHE A 513 12.47 -14.84 22.02
CA PHE A 513 12.29 -14.37 23.38
C PHE A 513 10.83 -13.95 23.60
N GLN A 514 10.34 -14.13 24.81
CA GLN A 514 9.00 -13.74 25.25
C GLN A 514 9.10 -12.91 26.53
N LEU A 515 8.22 -11.93 26.66
CA LEU A 515 8.06 -11.15 27.88
C LEU A 515 6.60 -11.21 28.31
N ALA A 516 6.35 -11.59 29.57
CA ALA A 516 5.03 -11.55 30.19
C ALA A 516 5.04 -10.56 31.36
N LYS A 517 4.03 -9.69 31.44
CA LYS A 517 3.83 -8.79 32.58
C LYS A 517 3.07 -9.53 33.68
N GLU A 518 3.54 -9.40 34.91
CA GLU A 518 2.90 -9.95 36.11
C GLU A 518 2.06 -8.88 36.81
N GLU A 519 1.10 -9.28 37.65
CA GLU A 519 0.21 -8.36 38.38
C GLU A 519 0.95 -7.43 39.34
N ASP A 520 2.12 -7.84 39.85
CA ASP A 520 2.96 -7.04 40.76
C ASP A 520 3.85 -6.02 40.03
N GLY A 521 3.71 -5.90 38.70
CA GLY A 521 4.50 -5.02 37.84
C GLY A 521 5.89 -5.56 37.50
N SER A 522 6.24 -6.77 37.93
CA SER A 522 7.42 -7.48 37.42
C SER A 522 7.14 -8.06 36.03
N CYS A 523 8.20 -8.52 35.35
CA CYS A 523 8.08 -9.18 34.06
C CYS A 523 8.84 -10.50 34.04
N THR A 524 8.24 -11.53 33.48
CA THR A 524 8.90 -12.81 33.22
C THR A 524 9.47 -12.80 31.80
N LEU A 525 10.80 -12.81 31.68
CA LEU A 525 11.51 -12.98 30.41
C LEU A 525 11.83 -14.46 30.20
N SER A 526 11.48 -15.01 29.04
CA SER A 526 11.74 -16.42 28.73
C SER A 526 12.24 -16.67 27.31
N THR A 527 12.89 -17.82 27.12
CA THR A 527 13.27 -18.35 25.81
C THR A 527 13.20 -19.89 25.81
N SER A 528 12.83 -20.46 24.67
CA SER A 528 12.82 -21.92 24.48
C SER A 528 14.22 -22.52 24.30
N ASN A 529 15.25 -21.70 24.07
CA ASN A 529 16.61 -22.21 23.88
C ASN A 529 17.36 -22.40 25.20
N THR A 530 17.27 -23.61 25.75
CA THR A 530 17.88 -23.99 27.03
C THR A 530 19.41 -23.97 27.05
N LYS A 531 20.05 -23.97 25.87
CA LYS A 531 21.52 -23.95 25.76
C LYS A 531 22.13 -22.59 26.12
N LEU A 532 21.33 -21.53 26.21
CA LEU A 532 21.80 -20.18 26.48
C LEU A 532 22.00 -19.87 27.98
N ILE A 533 21.68 -20.78 28.91
CA ILE A 533 21.63 -20.48 30.34
C ILE A 533 22.91 -19.80 30.89
N SER A 534 24.09 -20.35 30.55
CA SER A 534 25.38 -19.81 31.01
C SER A 534 25.70 -18.46 30.35
N GLN A 535 25.34 -18.29 29.08
CA GLN A 535 25.59 -17.05 28.34
C GLN A 535 24.67 -15.93 28.84
N LEU A 536 23.38 -16.20 29.03
CA LEU A 536 22.42 -15.24 29.57
C LEU A 536 22.82 -14.77 30.97
N SER A 537 23.28 -15.68 31.82
CA SER A 537 23.75 -15.33 33.18
C SER A 537 25.02 -14.48 33.15
N SER A 538 26.03 -14.90 32.39
CA SER A 538 27.32 -14.18 32.32
C SER A 538 27.24 -12.84 31.61
N GLU A 539 26.40 -12.72 30.58
CA GLU A 539 26.32 -11.52 29.76
C GLU A 539 25.30 -10.50 30.28
N LEU A 540 24.16 -10.93 30.81
CA LEU A 540 23.08 -10.04 31.24
C LEU A 540 22.96 -9.95 32.77
N GLY A 541 23.70 -10.78 33.53
CA GLY A 541 23.61 -10.81 34.98
C GLY A 541 22.26 -11.30 35.51
N LEU A 542 21.50 -12.04 34.69
CA LEU A 542 20.17 -12.55 35.02
C LEU A 542 20.24 -14.02 35.42
N ALA A 543 19.61 -14.37 36.54
CA ALA A 543 19.51 -15.75 37.00
C ALA A 543 18.32 -16.45 36.34
N PHE A 544 18.57 -17.08 35.18
CA PHE A 544 17.57 -17.90 34.50
C PHE A 544 17.43 -19.27 35.17
N VAL A 545 16.19 -19.73 35.31
CA VAL A 545 15.81 -21.04 35.82
C VAL A 545 15.15 -21.84 34.71
N LEU A 546 15.43 -23.15 34.66
CA LEU A 546 14.76 -24.06 33.74
C LEU A 546 13.36 -24.41 34.28
N THR A 547 12.32 -24.00 33.57
CA THR A 547 10.91 -24.24 33.91
C THR A 547 10.18 -24.77 32.67
N ASN A 548 9.59 -25.97 32.75
CA ASN A 548 8.79 -26.54 31.66
C ASN A 548 9.48 -26.49 30.28
N GLU A 549 10.72 -26.99 30.20
CA GLU A 549 11.56 -27.00 28.99
C GLU A 549 11.97 -25.63 28.42
N GLN A 550 11.74 -24.53 29.16
CA GLN A 550 12.15 -23.18 28.78
C GLN A 550 13.00 -22.54 29.87
N LEU A 551 13.87 -21.61 29.49
CA LEU A 551 14.56 -20.74 30.46
C LEU A 551 13.65 -19.56 30.77
N SER A 552 13.49 -19.24 32.05
CA SER A 552 12.74 -18.08 32.50
C SER A 552 13.48 -17.33 33.62
N CYS A 553 13.31 -16.02 33.68
CA CYS A 553 13.70 -15.22 34.83
C CYS A 553 12.68 -14.11 35.10
N THR A 554 12.39 -13.86 36.36
CA THR A 554 11.56 -12.72 36.78
C THR A 554 12.43 -11.48 36.96
N ILE A 555 12.06 -10.42 36.26
CA ILE A 555 12.72 -9.12 36.26
C ILE A 555 11.80 -8.14 36.98
N LYS A 556 12.25 -7.61 38.12
CA LYS A 556 11.51 -6.54 38.81
C LYS A 556 11.49 -5.27 37.93
N ALA A 557 10.41 -4.48 38.01
CA ALA A 557 10.24 -3.24 37.24
C ALA A 557 11.50 -2.33 37.23
N ALA A 558 12.12 -2.14 38.40
CA ALA A 558 13.33 -1.31 38.56
C ALA A 558 14.58 -1.83 37.82
N LYS A 559 14.58 -3.09 37.38
CA LYS A 559 15.69 -3.75 36.66
C LYS A 559 15.48 -3.85 35.15
N LEU A 560 14.27 -3.59 34.65
CA LEU A 560 13.96 -3.67 33.22
C LEU A 560 14.72 -2.60 32.41
N ARG A 561 14.70 -1.34 32.86
CA ARG A 561 15.39 -0.25 32.17
C ARG A 561 16.92 -0.44 32.08
N PRO A 562 17.62 -0.83 33.16
CA PRO A 562 19.02 -1.24 33.07
C PRO A 562 19.28 -2.38 32.07
N LEU A 563 18.41 -3.39 32.02
CA LEU A 563 18.56 -4.49 31.07
C LEU A 563 18.47 -4.01 29.61
N ILE A 564 17.52 -3.13 29.30
CA ILE A 564 17.37 -2.53 27.97
C ILE A 564 18.67 -1.85 27.53
N GLN A 565 19.29 -1.07 28.41
CA GLN A 565 20.56 -0.40 28.14
C GLN A 565 21.70 -1.38 27.87
N ILE A 566 21.85 -2.42 28.71
CA ILE A 566 22.88 -3.45 28.57
C ILE A 566 22.74 -4.17 27.21
N VAL A 567 21.53 -4.56 26.83
CA VAL A 567 21.28 -5.25 25.56
C VAL A 567 21.57 -4.34 24.37
N GLN A 568 21.18 -3.06 24.45
CA GLN A 568 21.46 -2.09 23.40
C GLN A 568 22.96 -1.87 23.17
N GLU A 569 23.74 -1.71 24.25
CA GLU A 569 25.19 -1.57 24.15
C GLU A 569 25.86 -2.80 23.55
N LYS A 570 25.41 -4.00 23.94
CA LYS A 570 25.93 -5.26 23.40
C LYS A 570 25.66 -5.41 21.91
N LEU A 571 24.44 -5.11 21.47
CA LEU A 571 24.06 -5.20 20.06
C LEU A 571 24.86 -4.22 19.19
N ALA A 572 25.04 -2.98 19.65
CA ALA A 572 25.85 -1.98 18.95
C ALA A 572 27.29 -2.47 18.74
N ARG A 573 27.92 -2.99 19.81
CA ARG A 573 29.28 -3.56 19.72
C ARG A 573 29.36 -4.75 18.77
N SER A 574 28.34 -5.62 18.71
CA SER A 574 28.34 -6.74 17.76
C SER A 574 28.24 -6.30 16.30
N GLY A 575 27.48 -5.24 16.01
CA GLY A 575 27.41 -4.66 14.66
C GLY A 575 28.75 -4.03 14.25
N ASP A 576 29.37 -3.28 15.15
CA ASP A 576 30.66 -2.61 14.91
C ASP A 576 31.82 -3.61 14.71
N LEU A 577 31.84 -4.71 15.47
CA LEU A 577 32.88 -5.74 15.37
C LEU A 577 32.88 -6.44 14.01
N GLU A 578 31.74 -6.57 13.32
CA GLU A 578 31.68 -7.12 11.96
C GLU A 578 31.94 -6.08 10.87
N GLN A 579 31.58 -4.80 11.10
CA GLN A 579 31.93 -3.71 10.19
C GLN A 579 33.44 -3.45 10.11
N ASN A 580 34.17 -3.62 11.21
CA ASN A 580 35.60 -3.28 11.27
C ASN A 580 36.56 -4.46 11.09
N SER A 581 36.10 -5.72 11.16
CA SER A 581 37.04 -6.85 11.21
C SER A 581 37.18 -7.66 9.92
N GLY A 582 36.23 -7.59 8.97
CA GLY A 582 36.21 -8.51 7.81
C GLY A 582 36.31 -9.99 8.19
N LYS A 583 36.15 -10.32 9.48
CA LYS A 583 36.28 -11.65 10.06
C LYS A 583 34.93 -12.03 10.62
N ILE A 584 34.34 -13.01 9.96
CA ILE A 584 33.15 -13.74 10.40
C ILE A 584 33.31 -14.13 11.87
N ARG A 585 32.33 -13.81 12.71
CA ARG A 585 32.21 -14.41 14.04
C ARG A 585 32.13 -15.93 13.84
N ALA A 586 33.20 -16.63 14.21
CA ALA A 586 33.23 -18.08 14.15
C ALA A 586 32.09 -18.64 15.02
N ILE A 587 31.13 -19.30 14.38
CA ILE A 587 30.15 -20.15 15.06
C ILE A 587 30.94 -21.31 15.69
N PRO A 588 30.82 -21.60 17.01
CA PRO A 588 31.46 -22.76 17.60
C PRO A 588 30.89 -24.04 16.97
N GLY A 589 31.67 -24.71 16.10
CA GLY A 589 31.32 -26.02 15.55
C GLY A 589 31.52 -26.23 14.04
N LEU A 590 31.90 -25.21 13.25
CA LEU A 590 32.24 -25.40 11.84
C LEU A 590 33.73 -25.09 11.57
N LEU A 591 34.52 -26.16 11.41
CA LEU A 591 35.84 -26.08 10.80
C LEU A 591 35.67 -25.75 9.30
N VAL A 592 35.97 -24.51 8.91
CA VAL A 592 36.19 -24.16 7.50
C VAL A 592 37.64 -23.75 7.35
N HIS A 593 38.41 -24.57 6.63
CA HIS A 593 39.77 -24.27 6.22
C HIS A 593 39.79 -22.99 5.35
N SER A 594 40.58 -22.00 5.77
CA SER A 594 40.92 -20.83 4.95
C SER A 594 41.99 -21.20 3.92
N PRO A 595 41.84 -20.85 2.62
CA PRO A 595 42.84 -21.11 1.59
C PRO A 595 43.86 -19.97 1.40
N TYR A 596 44.16 -19.18 2.44
CA TYR A 596 45.19 -18.14 2.36
C TYR A 596 46.35 -18.42 3.31
N SER A 597 47.22 -19.32 2.89
CA SER A 597 48.55 -19.51 3.47
C SER A 597 49.44 -20.29 2.51
N GLN A 598 49.77 -19.73 1.34
CA GLN A 598 51.04 -20.00 0.66
C GLN A 598 51.38 -18.80 -0.22
N ASN A 599 52.42 -18.05 0.17
CA ASN A 599 53.50 -17.56 -0.69
C ASN A 599 54.33 -16.55 0.09
N GLY A 600 55.36 -17.07 0.76
CA GLY A 600 56.59 -16.31 0.98
C GLY A 600 57.63 -16.84 0.00
N LEU A 601 58.33 -15.93 -0.70
CA LEU A 601 59.78 -15.97 -0.93
C LEU A 601 60.25 -14.75 -1.76
N SER A 602 60.94 -13.84 -1.06
CA SER A 602 62.20 -13.14 -1.38
C SER A 602 62.70 -13.03 -2.83
N THR A 603 63.12 -11.82 -3.24
CA THR A 603 64.56 -11.46 -3.42
C THR A 603 64.76 -9.95 -3.65
N SER A 604 65.69 -9.37 -2.89
CA SER A 604 66.27 -8.02 -3.03
C SER A 604 67.40 -8.01 -4.11
N PRO A 605 67.99 -6.85 -4.47
CA PRO A 605 68.83 -6.03 -3.58
C PRO A 605 68.20 -4.73 -3.10
#